data_AF-A0A073IYN2-F1
#
_entry.id   AF-A0A073IYN2-F1
#
_cell.length_a   1.000
_cell.length_b   1.000
_cell.length_c   1.000
_cell.angle_alpha   90.00
_cell.angle_beta   90.00
_cell.angle_gamma   90.00
#
_symmetry.space_group_name_H-M   'P 1'
#
loop_
_entity.id
_entity.type
_entity.pdbx_description
1 polymer ?
#
loop_
_entity_poly.entity_id
_entity_poly.type
_entity_poly.pdbx_seq_one_letter_code
_entity_poly.pdbx_strand_id
1 'polypeptide(L)'
;GTVEREDENGEERQIPYAKAYRVFNADQIEGLPAEFYILPDPPRDLGTVADPALEAFFAASGAQIDVTEEPRAYYNIKTDRIHMPPIGTFHRAAGYYGTLAHELTHWTGATKRLDRLGRFNDRKAYAFEELVAEIGNCMLCAQIGVEPEFDQSAAYVEGWLEAMKEDSRAIFRAASEAQKAVDYIMDRTAQADRMAAE
;
A
#
# COMPACT_ATOMS: atom_id res chain seq x y z
N GLY A 1 -21.12 2.09 -6.32
CA GLY A 1 -21.73 1.70 -7.61
C GLY A 1 -22.41 2.90 -8.23
N THR A 2 -22.96 2.76 -9.42
CA THR A 2 -23.81 3.77 -10.07
C THR A 2 -25.23 3.25 -10.21
N VAL A 3 -26.20 4.15 -10.15
CA VAL A 3 -27.60 3.87 -10.49
C VAL A 3 -28.03 4.83 -11.59
N GLU A 4 -28.76 4.33 -12.58
CA GLU A 4 -29.33 5.16 -13.64
C GLU A 4 -30.60 5.84 -13.12
N ARG A 5 -30.69 7.15 -13.33
CA ARG A 5 -31.84 7.96 -12.93
C ARG A 5 -32.08 9.03 -13.98
N GLU A 6 -33.33 9.17 -14.38
CA GLU A 6 -33.77 10.23 -15.27
C GLU A 6 -33.80 11.57 -14.51
N ASP A 7 -33.22 12.62 -15.11
CA ASP A 7 -33.26 13.97 -14.55
C ASP A 7 -34.57 14.71 -14.90
N GLU A 8 -34.71 15.95 -14.43
CA GLU A 8 -35.91 16.77 -14.63
C GLU A 8 -36.20 17.09 -16.12
N ASN A 9 -35.23 16.86 -17.01
CA ASN A 9 -35.33 17.11 -18.45
C ASN A 9 -35.52 15.82 -19.27
N GLY A 10 -35.61 14.65 -18.63
CA GLY A 10 -35.73 13.37 -19.32
C GLY A 10 -34.40 12.74 -19.75
N GLU A 11 -33.25 13.26 -19.26
CA GLU A 11 -31.95 12.68 -19.55
C GLU A 11 -31.57 11.62 -18.53
N GLU A 12 -31.21 10.42 -18.99
CA GLU A 12 -30.64 9.39 -18.12
C GLU A 12 -29.24 9.80 -17.62
N ARG A 13 -29.07 9.79 -16.29
CA ARG A 13 -27.78 10.07 -15.64
C ARG A 13 -27.38 8.95 -14.70
N GLN A 14 -26.09 8.62 -14.71
CA GLN A 14 -25.51 7.73 -13.72
C GLN A 14 -25.16 8.49 -12.44
N ILE A 15 -25.80 8.12 -11.34
CA ILE A 15 -25.60 8.72 -10.02
C ILE A 15 -24.75 7.78 -9.16
N PRO A 16 -23.60 8.22 -8.63
CA PRO A 16 -22.79 7.41 -7.73
C PRO A 16 -23.49 7.26 -6.37
N TYR A 17 -23.46 6.05 -5.82
CA TYR A 17 -23.97 5.78 -4.47
C TYR A 17 -23.01 4.90 -3.66
N ALA A 18 -23.07 5.08 -2.35
CA ALA A 18 -22.44 4.21 -1.36
C ALA A 18 -23.52 3.40 -0.63
N LYS A 19 -23.32 2.08 -0.50
CA LYS A 19 -24.23 1.18 0.21
C LYS A 19 -23.44 0.40 1.25
N ALA A 20 -23.97 0.35 2.47
CA ALA A 20 -23.42 -0.46 3.54
C ALA A 20 -24.00 -1.88 3.48
N TYR A 21 -23.16 -2.86 3.79
CA TYR A 21 -23.55 -4.25 3.96
C TYR A 21 -23.20 -4.68 5.39
N ARG A 22 -24.06 -5.54 5.97
CA ARG A 22 -23.77 -6.18 7.25
C ARG A 22 -23.11 -7.53 6.94
N VAL A 23 -21.90 -7.72 7.43
CA VAL A 23 -21.13 -8.95 7.30
C VAL A 23 -20.82 -9.49 8.69
N PHE A 24 -20.62 -10.80 8.78
CA PHE A 24 -20.24 -11.49 10.00
C PHE A 24 -18.94 -12.25 9.72
N ASN A 25 -17.99 -12.20 10.66
CA ASN A 25 -16.80 -13.02 10.59
C ASN A 25 -17.19 -14.52 10.71
N ALA A 26 -16.42 -15.43 10.12
CA ALA A 26 -16.68 -16.87 10.17
C ALA A 26 -16.82 -17.38 11.61
N ASP A 27 -16.05 -16.85 12.56
CA ASP A 27 -16.09 -17.21 13.98
C ASP A 27 -17.44 -16.86 14.65
N GLN A 28 -18.27 -16.05 14.00
CA GLN A 28 -19.60 -15.67 14.47
C GLN A 28 -20.71 -16.57 13.91
N ILE A 29 -20.38 -17.58 13.10
CA ILE A 29 -21.35 -18.44 12.41
C ILE A 29 -21.00 -19.90 12.72
N GLU A 30 -21.96 -20.65 13.25
CA GLU A 30 -21.84 -22.10 13.48
C GLU A 30 -22.20 -22.89 12.21
N GLY A 31 -21.51 -24.02 11.98
CA GLY A 31 -21.87 -24.99 10.94
C GLY A 31 -21.41 -24.63 9.52
N LEU A 32 -20.47 -23.70 9.36
CA LEU A 32 -19.83 -23.47 8.06
C LEU A 32 -18.94 -24.65 7.66
N PRO A 33 -18.67 -24.85 6.36
CA PRO A 33 -17.62 -25.74 5.91
C PRO A 33 -16.27 -25.42 6.57
N ALA A 34 -15.46 -26.45 6.84
CA ALA A 34 -14.21 -26.32 7.61
C ALA A 34 -13.21 -25.32 6.98
N GLU A 35 -13.26 -25.14 5.67
CA GLU A 35 -12.45 -24.16 4.93
C GLU A 35 -12.70 -22.69 5.30
N PHE A 36 -13.78 -22.38 6.04
CA PHE A 36 -14.04 -21.01 6.52
C PHE A 36 -13.44 -20.72 7.90
N TYR A 37 -12.97 -21.74 8.62
CA TYR A 37 -12.36 -21.61 9.95
C TYR A 37 -10.82 -21.71 9.90
N ILE A 38 -10.22 -21.26 8.80
CA ILE A 38 -8.76 -21.33 8.59
C ILE A 38 -8.08 -20.26 9.47
N LEU A 39 -7.16 -20.71 10.31
CA LEU A 39 -6.24 -19.82 11.02
C LEU A 39 -5.06 -19.45 10.10
N PRO A 40 -4.58 -18.20 10.15
CA PRO A 40 -3.39 -17.83 9.41
C PRO A 40 -2.18 -18.64 9.89
N ASP A 41 -1.28 -18.95 8.97
CA ASP A 41 0.00 -19.55 9.31
C ASP A 41 0.80 -18.61 10.25
N PRO A 42 1.67 -19.15 11.12
CA PRO A 42 2.55 -18.33 11.93
C PRO A 42 3.39 -17.39 11.06
N PRO A 43 3.69 -16.16 11.53
CA PRO A 43 4.54 -15.24 10.80
C PRO A 43 5.89 -15.88 10.47
N ARG A 44 6.37 -15.65 9.24
CA ARG A 44 7.67 -16.15 8.81
C ARG A 44 8.79 -15.41 9.54
N ASP A 45 9.71 -16.15 10.15
CA ASP A 45 10.92 -15.56 10.71
C ASP A 45 11.92 -15.25 9.58
N LEU A 46 12.15 -13.95 9.35
CA LEU A 46 13.09 -13.46 8.33
C LEU A 46 14.52 -13.31 8.88
N GLY A 47 14.71 -13.39 10.19
CA GLY A 47 15.99 -13.09 10.83
C GLY A 47 16.50 -11.68 10.50
N THR A 48 17.78 -11.57 10.17
CA THR A 48 18.50 -10.30 9.98
C THR A 48 19.18 -10.16 8.62
N VAL A 49 19.06 -11.16 7.75
CA VAL A 49 19.73 -11.20 6.44
C VAL A 49 18.72 -11.03 5.31
N ALA A 50 19.21 -10.75 4.11
CA ALA A 50 18.37 -10.62 2.94
C ALA A 50 17.63 -11.93 2.65
N ASP A 51 16.37 -11.81 2.25
CA ASP A 51 15.51 -12.91 1.89
C ASP A 51 15.37 -13.02 0.36
N PRO A 52 15.80 -14.12 -0.27
CA PRO A 52 15.82 -14.23 -1.73
C PRO A 52 14.44 -14.05 -2.40
N ALA A 53 13.35 -14.47 -1.75
CA ALA A 53 12.01 -14.34 -2.31
C ALA A 53 11.55 -12.88 -2.31
N LEU A 54 11.81 -12.15 -1.22
CA LEU A 54 11.51 -10.72 -1.13
C LEU A 54 12.41 -9.90 -2.07
N GLU A 55 13.71 -10.21 -2.17
CA GLU A 55 14.61 -9.57 -3.15
C GLU A 55 14.08 -9.73 -4.58
N ALA A 56 13.67 -10.95 -4.96
CA ALA A 56 13.08 -11.21 -6.27
C ALA A 56 11.79 -10.43 -6.49
N PHE A 57 10.90 -10.37 -5.49
CA PHE A 57 9.65 -9.61 -5.55
C PHE A 57 9.91 -8.10 -5.77
N PHE A 58 10.81 -7.50 -4.98
CA PHE A 58 11.13 -6.08 -5.11
C PHE A 58 11.82 -5.77 -6.43
N ALA A 59 12.70 -6.65 -6.92
CA ALA A 59 13.30 -6.51 -8.25
C ALA A 59 12.26 -6.61 -9.37
N ALA A 60 11.30 -7.54 -9.26
CA ALA A 60 10.22 -7.74 -10.23
C ALA A 60 9.27 -6.54 -10.34
N SER A 61 9.17 -5.70 -9.30
CA SER A 61 8.41 -4.44 -9.36
C SER A 61 8.92 -3.50 -10.47
N GLY A 62 10.22 -3.60 -10.81
CA GLY A 62 10.91 -2.71 -11.75
C GLY A 62 11.33 -1.37 -11.14
N ALA A 63 11.15 -1.17 -9.83
CA ALA A 63 11.71 -0.03 -9.12
C ALA A 63 13.24 -0.11 -9.10
N GLN A 64 13.88 1.05 -9.26
CA GLN A 64 15.33 1.18 -9.12
C GLN A 64 15.65 1.47 -7.66
N ILE A 65 16.36 0.55 -7.00
CA ILE A 65 16.67 0.62 -5.57
C ILE A 65 18.18 0.84 -5.41
N ASP A 66 18.56 1.95 -4.78
CA ASP A 66 19.93 2.28 -4.43
C ASP A 66 20.17 1.98 -2.96
N VAL A 67 21.27 1.28 -2.66
CA VAL A 67 21.72 1.03 -1.30
C VAL A 67 23.00 1.81 -1.04
N THR A 68 22.99 2.71 -0.05
CA THR A 68 24.18 3.49 0.35
C THR A 68 24.24 3.62 1.87
N GLU A 69 25.38 4.08 2.40
CA GLU A 69 25.59 4.29 3.84
C GLU A 69 24.76 5.46 4.45
N GLU A 70 23.98 6.20 3.65
CA GLU A 70 23.06 7.20 4.19
C GLU A 70 21.98 6.52 5.05
N PRO A 71 21.80 6.89 6.33
CA PRO A 71 20.93 6.18 7.26
C PRO A 71 19.46 6.64 7.14
N ARG A 72 18.95 6.73 5.91
CA ARG A 72 17.58 7.15 5.60
C ARG A 72 17.03 6.29 4.48
N ALA A 73 15.74 6.00 4.54
CA ALA A 73 14.99 5.45 3.41
C ALA A 73 14.12 6.57 2.82
N TYR A 74 13.99 6.60 1.49
CA TYR A 74 13.09 7.52 0.81
C TYR A 74 12.89 7.16 -0.67
N TYR A 75 11.71 7.45 -1.20
CA TYR A 75 11.47 7.56 -2.63
C TYR A 75 11.85 8.96 -3.15
N ASN A 76 12.82 9.02 -4.07
CA ASN A 76 13.21 10.25 -4.74
C ASN A 76 12.44 10.44 -6.06
N ILE A 77 11.46 11.35 -6.02
CA ILE A 77 10.60 11.68 -7.17
C ILE A 77 11.41 12.21 -8.37
N LYS A 78 12.47 12.99 -8.13
CA LYS A 78 13.23 13.66 -9.19
C LYS A 78 14.05 12.68 -10.02
N THR A 79 14.68 11.70 -9.36
CA THR A 79 15.50 10.67 -10.02
C THR A 79 14.70 9.41 -10.33
N ASP A 80 13.50 9.28 -9.78
CA ASP A 80 12.65 8.10 -9.83
C ASP A 80 13.32 6.83 -9.27
N ARG A 81 13.97 6.96 -8.11
CA ARG A 81 14.70 5.88 -7.45
C ARG A 81 14.30 5.79 -5.98
N ILE A 82 14.28 4.58 -5.45
CA ILE A 82 14.16 4.34 -4.01
C ILE A 82 15.57 4.27 -3.45
N HIS A 83 15.81 4.94 -2.35
CA HIS A 83 17.04 4.84 -1.59
C HIS A 83 16.77 4.09 -0.28
N MET A 84 17.67 3.17 0.06
CA MET A 84 17.65 2.38 1.29
C MET A 84 19.03 2.40 1.97
N PRO A 85 19.09 2.39 3.31
CA PRO A 85 20.30 2.04 4.04
C PRO A 85 20.64 0.55 3.85
N PRO A 86 21.87 0.10 4.15
CA PRO A 86 22.22 -1.32 4.09
C PRO A 86 21.37 -2.13 5.07
N ILE A 87 20.90 -3.31 4.68
CA ILE A 87 20.05 -4.17 5.55
C ILE A 87 20.68 -4.44 6.93
N GLY A 88 22.01 -4.50 7.01
CA GLY A 88 22.74 -4.69 8.27
C GLY A 88 22.61 -3.55 9.28
N THR A 89 22.06 -2.40 8.90
CA THR A 89 21.74 -1.29 9.82
C THR A 89 20.36 -1.42 10.45
N PHE A 90 19.52 -2.35 9.98
CA PHE A 90 18.21 -2.64 10.56
C PHE A 90 18.33 -3.74 11.62
N HIS A 91 17.49 -3.68 12.65
CA HIS A 91 17.48 -4.69 13.71
C HIS A 91 16.98 -6.05 13.22
N ARG A 92 16.08 -6.07 12.23
CA ARG A 92 15.49 -7.27 11.62
C ARG A 92 15.21 -7.04 10.15
N ALA A 93 15.26 -8.11 9.36
CA ALA A 93 14.96 -8.06 7.93
C ALA A 93 13.51 -7.64 7.65
N ALA A 94 12.56 -7.96 8.54
CA ALA A 94 11.19 -7.49 8.45
C ALA A 94 11.08 -5.96 8.44
N GLY A 95 11.86 -5.26 9.26
CA GLY A 95 11.89 -3.80 9.29
C GLY A 95 12.47 -3.21 8.00
N TYR A 96 13.51 -3.86 7.43
CA TYR A 96 14.07 -3.46 6.13
C TYR A 96 13.03 -3.60 5.00
N TYR A 97 12.39 -4.78 4.88
CA TYR A 97 11.43 -5.02 3.81
C TYR A 97 10.11 -4.26 4.01
N GLY A 98 9.66 -4.02 5.25
CA GLY A 98 8.53 -3.15 5.54
C GLY A 98 8.81 -1.70 5.17
N THR A 99 10.02 -1.20 5.46
CA THR A 99 10.44 0.14 5.02
C THR A 99 10.51 0.22 3.50
N LEU A 100 11.08 -0.80 2.83
CA LEU A 100 11.14 -0.84 1.38
C LEU A 100 9.74 -0.93 0.73
N ALA A 101 8.80 -1.67 1.33
CA ALA A 101 7.40 -1.73 0.90
C ALA A 101 6.70 -0.36 1.01
N HIS A 102 6.96 0.39 2.08
CA HIS A 102 6.49 1.77 2.24
C HIS A 102 7.01 2.68 1.11
N GLU A 103 8.32 2.70 0.88
CA GLU A 103 8.91 3.52 -0.19
C GLU A 103 8.48 3.08 -1.59
N LEU A 104 8.26 1.78 -1.80
CA LEU A 104 7.70 1.27 -3.04
C LEU A 104 6.26 1.76 -3.26
N THR A 105 5.48 1.88 -2.20
CA THR A 105 4.13 2.44 -2.26
C THR A 105 4.17 3.91 -2.70
N HIS A 106 5.09 4.71 -2.14
CA HIS A 106 5.34 6.06 -2.64
C HIS A 106 5.80 6.09 -4.10
N TRP A 107 6.69 5.17 -4.49
CA TRP A 107 7.16 5.05 -5.86
C TRP A 107 5.98 4.95 -6.82
N THR A 108 4.95 4.14 -6.55
CA THR A 108 3.76 4.07 -7.44
C THR A 108 3.07 5.43 -7.71
N GLY A 109 3.24 6.42 -6.83
CA GLY A 109 2.62 7.74 -6.90
C GLY A 109 3.19 8.69 -7.95
N ALA A 110 4.28 8.36 -8.64
CA ALA A 110 4.85 9.26 -9.66
C ALA A 110 3.94 9.46 -10.88
N THR A 111 4.15 10.58 -11.57
CA THR A 111 3.34 11.01 -12.74
C THR A 111 3.26 9.98 -13.86
N LYS A 112 4.31 9.17 -14.07
CA LYS A 112 4.32 8.11 -15.09
C LYS A 112 3.65 6.79 -14.66
N ARG A 113 3.07 6.75 -13.45
CA ARG A 113 2.41 5.59 -12.84
C ARG A 113 1.00 5.96 -12.41
N LEU A 114 0.75 6.12 -11.11
CA LEU A 114 -0.58 6.46 -10.58
C LEU A 114 -0.80 7.98 -10.44
N ASP A 115 0.24 8.78 -10.67
CA ASP A 115 0.16 10.24 -10.74
C ASP A 115 -0.52 10.88 -9.52
N ARG A 116 -0.20 10.38 -8.33
CA ARG A 116 -0.66 10.98 -7.06
C ARG A 116 0.19 12.19 -6.70
N LEU A 117 1.50 12.05 -6.78
CA LEU A 117 2.47 13.07 -6.38
C LEU A 117 2.51 14.28 -7.34
N GLY A 118 2.10 14.10 -8.59
CA GLY A 118 1.94 15.20 -9.56
C GLY A 118 0.69 16.04 -9.33
N ARG A 119 -0.37 15.45 -8.75
CA ARG A 119 -1.67 16.10 -8.52
C ARG A 119 -1.75 16.87 -7.20
N PHE A 120 -0.82 16.62 -6.30
CA PHE A 120 -0.88 17.02 -4.90
C PHE A 120 0.46 17.66 -4.50
N ASN A 121 0.51 18.99 -4.45
CA ASN A 121 1.77 19.77 -4.34
C ASN A 121 1.80 20.77 -3.16
N ASP A 122 0.98 20.58 -2.15
CA ASP A 122 1.00 21.35 -0.88
C ASP A 122 1.26 20.45 0.36
N ARG A 123 1.33 21.06 1.55
CA ARG A 123 1.60 20.34 2.81
C ARG A 123 0.48 19.36 3.19
N LYS A 124 -0.79 19.66 2.86
CA LYS A 124 -1.92 18.76 3.13
C LYS A 124 -1.86 17.55 2.20
N ALA A 125 -1.49 17.79 0.95
CA ALA A 125 -1.17 16.78 -0.05
C ALA A 125 -0.08 15.81 0.42
N TYR A 126 0.98 16.30 1.07
CA TYR A 126 2.02 15.45 1.64
C TYR A 126 1.49 14.53 2.75
N ALA A 127 0.76 15.07 3.73
CA ALA A 127 0.17 14.26 4.80
C ALA A 127 -0.83 13.21 4.28
N PHE A 128 -1.57 13.53 3.22
CA PHE A 128 -2.47 12.58 2.55
C PHE A 128 -1.69 11.46 1.85
N GLU A 129 -0.59 11.77 1.18
CA GLU A 129 0.25 10.75 0.53
C GLU A 129 0.92 9.82 1.55
N GLU A 130 1.39 10.33 2.69
CA GLU A 130 1.90 9.49 3.79
C GLU A 130 0.81 8.55 4.31
N LEU A 131 -0.45 9.00 4.40
CA LEU A 131 -1.57 8.12 4.77
C LEU A 131 -1.82 7.04 3.72
N VAL A 132 -1.72 7.38 2.43
CA VAL A 132 -1.82 6.41 1.33
C VAL A 132 -0.68 5.39 1.42
N ALA A 133 0.54 5.85 1.67
CA ALA A 133 1.72 5.01 1.78
C ALA A 133 1.63 4.07 2.98
N GLU A 134 1.15 4.53 4.13
CA GLU A 134 1.02 3.69 5.33
C GLU A 134 -0.07 2.61 5.19
N ILE A 135 -1.24 2.98 4.64
CA ILE A 135 -2.31 2.01 4.37
C ILE A 135 -1.85 0.99 3.31
N GLY A 136 -1.19 1.47 2.25
CA GLY A 136 -0.65 0.62 1.20
C GLY A 136 0.45 -0.30 1.70
N ASN A 137 1.32 0.19 2.60
CA ASN A 137 2.33 -0.61 3.26
C ASN A 137 1.72 -1.74 4.08
N CYS A 138 0.69 -1.47 4.90
CA CYS A 138 -0.05 -2.49 5.63
C CYS A 138 -0.61 -3.58 4.69
N MET A 139 -1.27 -3.15 3.61
CA MET A 139 -1.88 -4.05 2.63
C MET A 139 -0.83 -4.89 1.90
N LEU A 140 0.29 -4.28 1.47
CA LEU A 140 1.36 -4.95 0.75
C LEU A 140 2.12 -5.93 1.66
N CYS A 141 2.49 -5.49 2.86
CA CYS A 141 3.15 -6.32 3.88
C CYS A 141 2.33 -7.59 4.18
N ALA A 142 1.00 -7.45 4.29
CA ALA A 142 0.10 -8.60 4.47
C ALA A 142 0.14 -9.58 3.30
N GLN A 143 0.34 -9.12 2.06
CA GLN A 143 0.46 -9.98 0.87
C GLN A 143 1.80 -10.70 0.79
N ILE A 144 2.89 -10.04 1.20
CA ILE A 144 4.26 -10.58 1.09
C ILE A 144 4.76 -11.28 2.37
N GLY A 145 3.91 -11.38 3.39
CA GLY A 145 4.24 -12.06 4.66
C GLY A 145 5.27 -11.31 5.50
N VAL A 146 5.25 -9.97 5.47
CA VAL A 146 6.11 -9.10 6.27
C VAL A 146 5.26 -8.39 7.31
N GLU A 147 5.77 -8.23 8.53
CA GLU A 147 5.11 -7.42 9.56
C GLU A 147 5.47 -5.94 9.37
N PRO A 148 4.49 -5.03 9.19
CA PRO A 148 4.76 -3.61 9.06
C PRO A 148 5.23 -3.00 10.39
N GLU A 149 6.17 -2.05 10.32
CA GLU A 149 6.66 -1.25 11.45
C GLU A 149 6.19 0.19 11.31
N PHE A 150 5.81 0.83 12.43
CA PHE A 150 5.19 2.15 12.45
C PHE A 150 5.98 3.21 13.24
N ASP A 151 7.22 2.91 13.62
CA ASP A 151 8.02 3.79 14.48
C ASP A 151 8.25 5.18 13.85
N GLN A 152 8.25 5.27 12.52
CA GLN A 152 8.40 6.52 11.76
C GLN A 152 7.06 7.23 11.49
N SER A 153 5.92 6.57 11.70
CA SER A 153 4.59 7.10 11.35
C SER A 153 4.03 8.07 12.40
N ALA A 154 4.60 8.08 13.61
CA ALA A 154 4.13 8.89 14.74
C ALA A 154 4.06 10.40 14.43
N ALA A 155 4.97 10.91 13.59
CA ALA A 155 5.01 12.32 13.21
C ALA A 155 3.81 12.76 12.35
N TYR A 156 3.08 11.82 11.74
CA TYR A 156 2.02 12.09 10.78
C TYR A 156 0.61 11.88 11.35
N VAL A 157 0.48 11.13 12.45
CA VAL A 157 -0.81 10.78 13.06
C VAL A 157 -1.66 11.99 13.39
N GLU A 158 -1.05 13.07 13.91
CA GLU A 158 -1.78 14.32 14.21
C GLU A 158 -2.38 14.94 12.93
N GLY A 159 -1.58 15.02 11.86
CA GLY A 159 -2.04 15.53 10.57
C GLY A 159 -3.14 14.66 9.94
N TRP A 160 -3.05 13.35 10.09
CA TRP A 160 -4.10 12.42 9.63
C TRP A 160 -5.42 12.63 10.39
N LEU A 161 -5.35 12.80 11.72
CA LEU A 161 -6.52 13.06 12.55
C LEU A 161 -7.20 14.39 12.19
N GLU A 162 -6.43 15.44 11.95
CA GLU A 162 -6.96 16.72 11.48
C GLU A 162 -7.64 16.57 10.11
N ALA A 163 -6.99 15.93 9.14
CA ALA A 163 -7.54 15.71 7.80
C ALA A 163 -8.85 14.90 7.84
N MET A 164 -8.93 13.87 8.70
CA MET A 164 -10.15 13.07 8.86
C MET A 164 -11.29 13.82 9.57
N LYS A 165 -10.97 14.76 10.47
CA LYS A 165 -11.97 15.65 11.09
C LYS A 165 -12.51 16.68 10.09
N GLU A 166 -11.65 17.22 9.23
CA GLU A 166 -12.04 18.17 8.18
C GLU A 166 -12.86 17.49 7.07
N ASP A 167 -12.50 16.27 6.69
CA ASP A 167 -13.16 15.53 5.62
C ASP A 167 -13.34 14.04 5.94
N SER A 168 -14.56 13.65 6.30
CA SER A 168 -14.95 12.25 6.53
C SER A 168 -14.71 11.30 5.34
N ARG A 169 -14.51 11.83 4.13
CA ARG A 169 -14.19 11.04 2.92
C ARG A 169 -12.69 10.86 2.71
N ALA A 170 -11.83 11.52 3.48
CA ALA A 170 -10.38 11.44 3.36
C ALA A 170 -9.89 9.98 3.48
N ILE A 171 -10.36 9.25 4.49
CA ILE A 171 -9.94 7.86 4.72
C ILE A 171 -10.34 6.92 3.57
N PHE A 172 -11.53 7.10 2.99
CA PHE A 172 -11.99 6.30 1.86
C PHE A 172 -11.17 6.58 0.59
N ARG A 173 -10.79 7.83 0.35
CA ARG A 173 -9.91 8.19 -0.77
C ARG A 173 -8.51 7.62 -0.55
N ALA A 174 -7.96 7.76 0.64
CA ALA A 174 -6.63 7.23 0.96
C ALA A 174 -6.58 5.70 0.79
N ALA A 175 -7.56 4.98 1.32
CA ALA A 175 -7.66 3.53 1.16
C ALA A 175 -7.84 3.11 -0.32
N SER A 176 -8.59 3.86 -1.11
CA SER A 176 -8.75 3.61 -2.55
C SER A 176 -7.44 3.80 -3.31
N GLU A 177 -6.69 4.87 -3.04
CA GLU A 177 -5.38 5.12 -3.65
C GLU A 177 -4.32 4.12 -3.18
N ALA A 178 -4.37 3.70 -1.91
CA ALA A 178 -3.52 2.65 -1.36
C ALA A 178 -3.76 1.31 -2.04
N GLN A 179 -5.03 0.90 -2.21
CA GLN A 179 -5.36 -0.33 -2.93
C GLN A 179 -4.82 -0.29 -4.37
N LYS A 180 -5.00 0.81 -5.09
CA LYS A 180 -4.44 0.97 -6.45
C LYS A 180 -2.92 0.84 -6.47
N ALA A 181 -2.23 1.37 -5.46
CA ALA A 181 -0.77 1.24 -5.34
C ALA A 181 -0.36 -0.23 -5.19
N VAL A 182 -1.03 -0.97 -4.31
CA VAL A 182 -0.76 -2.39 -4.08
C VAL A 182 -1.09 -3.21 -5.32
N ASP A 183 -2.25 -2.99 -5.94
CA ASP A 183 -2.66 -3.68 -7.17
C ASP A 183 -1.61 -3.45 -8.27
N TYR A 184 -1.14 -2.21 -8.45
CA TYR A 184 -0.11 -1.87 -9.42
C TYR A 184 1.20 -2.64 -9.17
N ILE A 185 1.61 -2.77 -7.92
CA ILE A 185 2.83 -3.52 -7.55
C ILE A 185 2.63 -5.01 -7.84
N MET A 186 1.53 -5.60 -7.36
CA MET A 186 1.23 -7.03 -7.49
C MET A 186 1.04 -7.45 -8.96
N ASP A 187 0.39 -6.62 -9.77
CA ASP A 187 0.23 -6.90 -11.20
C ASP A 187 1.58 -6.93 -11.93
N ARG A 188 2.51 -6.03 -11.58
CA ARG A 188 3.85 -5.99 -12.19
C ARG A 188 4.70 -7.18 -11.79
N THR A 189 4.69 -7.57 -10.50
CA THR A 189 5.47 -8.70 -10.03
C THR A 189 4.94 -10.02 -10.60
N ALA A 190 3.62 -10.21 -10.63
CA ALA A 190 3.00 -11.38 -11.26
C ALA A 190 3.23 -11.45 -12.79
N GLN A 191 3.36 -10.32 -13.48
CA GLN A 191 3.76 -10.29 -14.89
C GLN A 191 5.22 -10.73 -15.09
N ALA A 192 6.13 -10.22 -14.26
CA ALA A 192 7.54 -10.59 -14.32
C ALA A 192 7.76 -12.08 -14.03
N ASP A 193 7.05 -12.64 -13.04
CA ASP A 193 7.13 -14.07 -12.71
C ASP A 193 6.67 -14.96 -13.87
N ARG A 194 5.59 -14.55 -14.58
CA ARG A 194 5.12 -15.26 -15.77
C ARG A 194 6.14 -15.22 -16.90
N MET A 195 6.75 -14.06 -17.15
CA MET A 195 7.78 -13.92 -18.18
C MET A 195 9.07 -14.69 -17.85
N ALA A 196 9.41 -14.85 -16.56
CA ALA A 196 10.57 -15.61 -16.13
C ALA A 196 10.37 -17.14 -16.21
N ALA A 197 9.10 -17.59 -16.26
CA ALA A 197 8.73 -19.01 -16.36
C ALA A 197 8.60 -19.52 -17.82
N GLU A 198 8.63 -18.62 -18.81
CA GLU A 198 8.62 -18.90 -20.26
C GLU A 198 10.05 -19.03 -20.84
#